data_AF-A0AAU9XAA3-F1
#
_entry.id   AF-A0AAU9XAA3-F1
#
_cell.length_a   1.000
_cell.length_b   1.000
_cell.length_c   1.000
_cell.angle_alpha   90.00
_cell.angle_beta   90.00
_cell.angle_gamma   90.00
#
_symmetry.space_group_name_H-M   'P 1'
#
loop_
_entity.id
_entity.type
_entity.pdbx_description
1 polymer ?
#
loop_
_entity_poly.entity_id
_entity_poly.type
_entity_poly.pdbx_seq_one_letter_code
_entity_poly.pdbx_strand_id
1 'polypeptide(L)'
;MFRYGLLVLSPSCLRRKLPALLTQVSQEVKGVLYVDIYEPDFVVQRVRSLYELLVHVYGTGSSKIGELDVRVLLPQTLTPNDGCTEEVRNLVKSPEVAFVRDVFENDQSKVGLLKFKKWLTKRFQFSDLDGKLKYLKLGDELISEGEVQKQLGNDLNDTCLQTYKQVVLGGTFDHMHSGHRLLLAVGSLLCEQRITIGLSEGPLLEKKVLKELIEPFQDRKSNLQEFLKDVKPGLEHNIIPLTDPVGPAGTDPEYQCLIVSKETEKGGFVVNDMREKKGLNPLDVHVIDVVIEKDMESNQGRHHHGEEKMSSTMERQKLLGKLLQPVARKERAHGHPYVIGLTGGIASGKSSVCQRLRGLGAAVISCDQLGHQAYTPGKKAYKEIIENFGNGILTEEKNINRRALGSVVFADKAKLTLLNRIVWPEILLQAQAEIARYAEEGFKVCILDAAVLLEAGWDKATDEVWVTFVPENEAVTRILSRDGISEEQALNRIKSQISNEERVKKANVAICTLWEPEFTQEQVERAWRSLIERI
;
A
#
# COMPACT_ATOMS: atom_id res chain seq x y z
N MET A 1 17.02 -10.02 -15.49
CA MET A 1 16.40 -8.88 -14.80
C MET A 1 16.94 -8.90 -13.38
N PHE A 2 17.47 -7.77 -12.92
CA PHE A 2 18.15 -7.64 -11.63
C PHE A 2 17.16 -7.20 -10.54
N ARG A 3 17.41 -7.62 -9.30
CA ARG A 3 16.62 -7.15 -8.16
C ARG A 3 17.07 -5.77 -7.70
N TYR A 4 18.39 -5.55 -7.64
CA TYR A 4 18.96 -4.31 -7.12
C TYR A 4 19.95 -3.74 -8.10
N GLY A 5 19.85 -2.44 -8.40
CA GLY A 5 20.73 -1.73 -9.32
C GLY A 5 21.29 -0.46 -8.72
N LEU A 6 22.41 -0.01 -9.27
CA LEU A 6 23.02 1.28 -8.96
C LEU A 6 23.14 2.09 -10.24
N LEU A 7 22.47 3.23 -10.34
CA LEU A 7 22.64 4.21 -11.40
C LEU A 7 23.60 5.30 -10.92
N VAL A 8 24.72 5.46 -11.62
CA VAL A 8 25.68 6.51 -11.32
C VAL A 8 25.59 7.61 -12.37
N LEU A 9 25.27 8.81 -11.91
CA LEU A 9 25.09 10.00 -12.74
C LEU A 9 26.32 10.90 -12.67
N SER A 10 26.68 11.53 -13.79
CA SER A 10 27.56 12.70 -13.76
C SER A 10 26.75 13.97 -13.48
N PRO A 11 27.38 15.06 -13.00
CA PRO A 11 26.72 16.36 -12.86
C PRO A 11 26.10 16.89 -14.17
N SER A 12 26.70 16.59 -15.32
CA SER A 12 26.13 16.91 -16.65
C SER A 12 24.82 16.15 -16.96
N CYS A 13 24.59 15.02 -16.27
CA CYS A 13 23.41 14.15 -16.26
C CYS A 13 22.09 14.75 -15.74
N LEU A 14 22.16 15.74 -14.86
CA LEU A 14 21.20 15.88 -13.76
C LEU A 14 19.76 16.25 -14.13
N ARG A 15 19.51 16.90 -15.28
CA ARG A 15 18.18 17.49 -15.54
C ARG A 15 17.49 17.00 -16.81
N ARG A 16 18.17 16.99 -17.97
CA ARG A 16 17.48 16.79 -19.26
C ARG A 16 17.30 15.33 -19.69
N LYS A 17 18.11 14.41 -19.17
CA LYS A 17 18.17 12.99 -19.60
C LYS A 17 17.66 12.00 -18.55
N LEU A 18 17.42 12.46 -17.32
CA LEU A 18 17.15 11.61 -16.17
C LEU A 18 15.88 10.74 -16.30
N PRO A 19 14.71 11.25 -16.75
CA PRO A 19 13.53 10.40 -16.91
C PRO A 19 13.76 9.24 -17.88
N ALA A 20 14.40 9.49 -19.02
CA ALA A 20 14.68 8.45 -20.01
C ALA A 20 15.66 7.39 -19.48
N LEU A 21 16.66 7.81 -18.69
CA LEU A 21 17.57 6.88 -18.01
C LEU A 21 16.83 6.00 -17.01
N LEU A 22 15.97 6.60 -16.19
CA LEU A 22 15.20 5.86 -15.19
C LEU A 22 14.23 4.88 -15.87
N THR A 23 13.60 5.26 -17.00
CA THR A 23 12.77 4.36 -17.81
C THR A 23 13.58 3.20 -18.41
N GLN A 24 14.78 3.45 -18.91
CA GLN A 24 15.64 2.39 -19.45
C GLN A 24 16.07 1.41 -18.34
N VAL A 25 16.43 1.93 -17.17
CA VAL A 25 16.87 1.11 -16.03
C VAL A 25 15.70 0.34 -15.39
N SER A 26 14.48 0.90 -15.38
CA SER A 26 13.28 0.23 -14.82
C SER A 26 12.83 -1.01 -15.62
N GLN A 27 13.29 -1.16 -16.85
CA GLN A 27 13.12 -2.38 -17.64
C GLN A 27 14.03 -3.52 -17.15
N GLU A 28 15.17 -3.18 -16.55
CA GLU A 28 16.19 -4.14 -16.13
C GLU A 28 16.17 -4.43 -14.63
N VAL A 29 15.77 -3.46 -13.80
CA VAL A 29 15.72 -3.54 -12.33
C VAL A 29 14.27 -3.57 -11.87
N LYS A 30 13.94 -4.40 -10.89
CA LYS A 30 12.56 -4.51 -10.33
C LYS A 30 12.42 -4.29 -8.84
N GLY A 31 13.50 -4.33 -8.07
CA GLY A 31 13.48 -4.05 -6.63
C GLY A 31 13.90 -2.61 -6.35
N VAL A 32 15.15 -2.43 -5.94
CA VAL A 32 15.70 -1.13 -5.52
C VAL A 32 16.68 -0.60 -6.55
N LEU A 33 16.51 0.66 -6.97
CA LEU A 33 17.47 1.40 -7.77
C LEU A 33 18.10 2.50 -6.92
N TYR A 34 19.36 2.31 -6.58
CA TYR A 34 20.18 3.34 -5.95
C TYR A 34 20.64 4.33 -7.00
N VAL A 35 20.58 5.63 -6.69
CA VAL A 35 21.11 6.69 -7.56
C VAL A 35 22.23 7.41 -6.80
N ASP A 36 23.45 7.34 -7.32
CA ASP A 36 24.60 8.07 -6.78
C ASP A 36 25.16 9.04 -7.84
N ILE A 37 25.88 10.05 -7.38
CA ILE A 37 26.49 11.05 -8.24
C ILE A 37 28.00 10.84 -8.22
N TYR A 38 28.60 10.65 -9.39
CA TYR A 38 30.06 10.58 -9.54
C TYR A 38 30.64 11.98 -9.69
N GLU A 39 31.37 12.43 -8.66
CA GLU A 39 32.02 13.75 -8.63
C GLU A 39 33.43 13.60 -8.03
N PRO A 40 34.45 13.32 -8.87
CA PRO A 40 35.78 12.97 -8.40
C PRO A 40 36.55 14.14 -7.77
N ASP A 41 36.20 15.39 -8.09
CA ASP A 41 36.88 16.61 -7.61
C ASP A 41 36.14 17.30 -6.44
N PHE A 42 35.20 16.58 -5.80
CA PHE A 42 34.61 16.92 -4.50
C PHE A 42 34.13 18.38 -4.34
N VAL A 43 33.35 18.89 -5.30
CA VAL A 43 32.52 20.07 -5.05
C VAL A 43 31.13 19.54 -4.76
N VAL A 44 30.82 19.35 -3.47
CA VAL A 44 29.48 19.02 -2.98
C VAL A 44 28.49 19.89 -3.76
N GLN A 45 27.70 19.27 -4.64
CA GLN A 45 26.59 19.97 -5.27
C GLN A 45 25.84 20.72 -4.18
N ARG A 46 25.68 22.03 -4.35
CA ARG A 46 25.00 22.86 -3.37
C ARG A 46 23.65 22.24 -3.06
N VAL A 47 23.19 22.37 -1.82
CA VAL A 47 21.94 21.81 -1.31
C VAL A 47 20.78 21.98 -2.30
N ARG A 48 20.75 23.11 -3.01
CA ARG A 48 19.80 23.40 -4.08
C ARG A 48 19.83 22.44 -5.27
N SER A 49 21.00 22.13 -5.81
CA SER A 49 21.13 21.20 -6.95
C SER A 49 20.67 19.79 -6.58
N LEU A 50 21.02 19.33 -5.37
CA LEU A 50 20.53 18.05 -4.85
C LEU A 50 19.02 18.08 -4.63
N TYR A 51 18.49 19.16 -4.05
CA TYR A 51 17.05 19.34 -3.89
C TYR A 51 16.31 19.23 -5.23
N GLU A 52 16.79 19.94 -6.24
CA GLU A 52 16.20 19.90 -7.59
C GLU A 52 16.29 18.49 -8.19
N LEU A 53 17.39 17.76 -8.00
CA LEU A 53 17.49 16.35 -8.40
C LEU A 53 16.44 15.49 -7.70
N LEU A 54 16.24 15.64 -6.39
CA LEU A 54 15.23 14.88 -5.64
C LEU A 54 13.82 15.14 -6.18
N VAL A 55 13.49 16.40 -6.46
CA VAL A 55 12.20 16.79 -7.06
C VAL A 55 12.03 16.16 -8.45
N HIS A 56 13.08 16.11 -9.26
CA HIS A 56 13.00 15.46 -10.59
C HIS A 56 12.87 13.94 -10.49
N VAL A 57 13.61 13.27 -9.60
CA VAL A 57 13.55 11.81 -9.44
C VAL A 57 12.20 11.36 -8.89
N TYR A 58 11.73 12.00 -7.83
CA TYR A 58 10.53 11.57 -7.11
C TYR A 58 9.25 12.30 -7.52
N GLY A 59 9.35 13.46 -8.16
CA GLY A 59 8.22 14.18 -8.75
C GLY A 59 7.97 13.74 -10.18
N THR A 60 8.50 14.50 -11.15
CA THR A 60 8.24 14.36 -12.59
C THR A 60 8.72 13.04 -13.19
N GLY A 61 9.83 12.49 -12.69
CA GLY A 61 10.35 11.20 -13.14
C GLY A 61 9.52 10.01 -12.68
N SER A 62 8.78 10.12 -11.58
CA SER A 62 8.21 8.96 -10.87
C SER A 62 7.11 8.22 -11.63
N SER A 63 6.30 8.91 -12.44
CA SER A 63 5.22 8.30 -13.23
C SER A 63 5.74 7.26 -14.23
N LYS A 64 6.96 7.44 -14.75
CA LYS A 64 7.54 6.64 -15.84
C LYS A 64 8.32 5.40 -15.37
N ILE A 65 8.48 5.20 -14.06
CA ILE A 65 9.37 4.18 -13.48
C ILE A 65 8.55 3.01 -12.87
N GLY A 66 7.22 3.17 -12.74
CA GLY A 66 6.33 2.14 -12.22
C GLY A 66 6.53 1.88 -10.73
N GLU A 67 6.63 0.59 -10.36
CA GLU A 67 6.76 0.14 -8.95
C GLU A 67 8.21 0.14 -8.42
N LEU A 68 9.18 0.66 -9.19
CA LEU A 68 10.60 0.60 -8.81
C LEU A 68 10.90 1.46 -7.56
N ASP A 69 11.61 0.86 -6.59
CA ASP A 69 12.07 1.58 -5.40
C ASP A 69 13.33 2.39 -5.70
N VAL A 70 13.19 3.64 -6.14
CA VAL A 70 14.33 4.55 -6.35
C VAL A 70 14.79 5.17 -5.02
N ARG A 71 16.10 5.19 -4.76
CA ARG A 71 16.73 5.81 -3.59
C ARG A 71 17.95 6.64 -4.01
N VAL A 72 17.83 7.96 -3.94
CA VAL A 72 18.94 8.90 -4.17
C VAL A 72 19.84 8.96 -2.94
N LEU A 73 21.12 8.64 -3.11
CA LEU A 73 22.11 8.61 -2.03
C LEU A 73 22.62 10.03 -1.76
N LEU A 74 22.41 10.52 -0.53
CA LEU A 74 22.81 11.87 -0.12
C LEU A 74 24.18 11.85 0.57
N PRO A 75 25.04 12.87 0.39
CA PRO A 75 26.31 12.97 1.10
C PRO A 75 26.12 13.04 2.63
N GLN A 76 27.09 12.54 3.41
CA GLN A 76 27.01 12.62 4.88
C GLN A 76 27.22 14.05 5.37
N THR A 77 28.27 14.71 4.87
CA THR A 77 28.59 16.09 5.18
C THR A 77 28.30 16.97 3.96
N LEU A 78 27.67 18.11 4.21
CA LEU A 78 27.46 19.14 3.20
C LEU A 78 28.64 20.14 3.14
N THR A 79 29.57 20.04 4.09
CA THR A 79 30.78 20.85 4.15
C THR A 79 32.01 20.07 3.68
N PRO A 80 32.93 20.71 2.94
CA PRO A 80 34.24 20.14 2.65
C PRO A 80 35.08 20.20 3.93
N ASN A 81 35.26 19.04 4.60
CA ASN A 81 36.40 18.88 5.50
C ASN A 81 37.59 18.40 4.68
N ASP A 82 38.76 19.02 4.87
CA ASP A 82 40.06 18.80 4.20
C ASP A 82 40.67 17.37 4.41
N GLY A 83 39.84 16.35 4.61
CA GLY A 83 40.30 14.98 4.85
C GLY A 83 39.23 13.90 4.80
N CYS A 84 38.06 14.14 4.18
CA CYS A 84 37.01 13.12 4.09
C CYS A 84 37.46 11.94 3.23
N THR A 85 37.84 10.85 3.89
CA THR A 85 37.98 9.51 3.32
C THR A 85 36.73 9.14 2.52
N GLU A 86 36.91 8.67 1.28
CA GLU A 86 35.84 8.12 0.44
C GLU A 86 35.05 7.05 1.21
N GLU A 87 33.90 7.42 1.77
CA GLU A 87 33.17 6.55 2.69
C GLU A 87 32.54 5.37 1.98
N VAL A 88 32.73 4.18 2.55
CA VAL A 88 32.08 2.94 2.13
C VAL A 88 30.58 3.04 2.40
N ARG A 89 29.75 2.83 1.37
CA ARG A 89 28.29 2.77 1.46
C ARG A 89 27.83 1.34 1.72
N ASN A 90 27.45 1.08 2.96
CA ASN A 90 26.81 -0.17 3.36
C ASN A 90 25.29 -0.10 3.12
N LEU A 91 24.89 -0.29 1.85
CA LEU A 91 23.49 -0.36 1.46
C LEU A 91 22.81 -1.60 2.04
N VAL A 92 21.53 -1.48 2.41
CA VAL A 92 20.75 -2.59 2.95
C VAL A 92 20.63 -3.73 1.94
N LYS A 93 20.47 -3.40 0.66
CA LYS A 93 20.50 -4.35 -0.44
C LYS A 93 21.73 -4.08 -1.32
N SER A 94 22.59 -5.07 -1.49
CA SER A 94 23.77 -4.92 -2.34
C SER A 94 23.35 -4.86 -3.83
N PRO A 95 23.83 -3.87 -4.60
CA PRO A 95 23.50 -3.77 -6.03
C PRO A 95 24.09 -4.94 -6.82
N GLU A 96 23.27 -5.54 -7.68
CA GLU A 96 23.64 -6.66 -8.56
C GLU A 96 24.25 -6.18 -9.88
N VAL A 97 23.96 -4.94 -10.25
CA VAL A 97 24.35 -4.30 -11.52
C VAL A 97 24.61 -2.81 -11.29
N ALA A 98 25.56 -2.23 -12.01
CA ALA A 98 25.81 -0.80 -12.04
C ALA A 98 25.54 -0.25 -13.45
N PHE A 99 24.83 0.85 -13.55
CA PHE A 99 24.57 1.59 -14.78
C PHE A 99 25.32 2.91 -14.74
N VAL A 100 25.98 3.25 -15.84
CA VAL A 100 26.70 4.52 -15.98
C VAL A 100 26.38 5.14 -17.33
N ARG A 101 26.36 6.48 -17.37
CA ARG A 101 26.16 7.27 -18.58
C ARG A 101 27.17 8.42 -18.68
N ASP A 102 27.58 8.74 -19.91
CA ASP A 102 28.26 9.98 -20.33
C ASP A 102 29.58 10.34 -19.59
N VAL A 103 30.13 9.50 -18.70
CA VAL A 103 31.36 9.86 -17.98
C VAL A 103 32.65 9.65 -18.81
N PHE A 104 32.62 8.83 -19.88
CA PHE A 104 33.85 8.41 -20.59
C PHE A 104 33.78 8.41 -22.12
N GLU A 105 32.72 8.94 -22.76
CA GLU A 105 32.58 8.84 -24.22
C GLU A 105 33.72 9.52 -25.00
N ASN A 106 34.35 10.54 -24.42
CA ASN A 106 35.50 11.25 -25.00
C ASN A 106 36.87 10.84 -24.44
N ASP A 107 36.94 9.85 -23.54
CA ASP A 107 38.20 9.42 -22.91
C ASP A 107 38.92 8.34 -23.73
N GLN A 108 39.68 8.77 -24.74
CA GLN A 108 40.52 7.86 -25.56
C GLN A 108 41.57 7.09 -24.72
N SER A 109 41.95 7.63 -23.55
CA SER A 109 43.01 7.07 -22.69
C SER A 109 42.53 6.02 -21.68
N LYS A 110 41.19 5.86 -21.52
CA LYS A 110 40.54 5.02 -20.49
C LYS A 110 40.92 5.37 -19.03
N VAL A 111 41.63 6.47 -18.79
CA VAL A 111 42.10 6.87 -17.45
C VAL A 111 40.93 7.26 -16.55
N GLY A 112 39.97 8.01 -17.07
CA GLY A 112 38.72 8.36 -16.38
C GLY A 112 37.93 7.12 -16.00
N LEU A 113 37.81 6.15 -16.92
CA LEU A 113 37.09 4.91 -16.63
C LEU A 113 37.75 4.12 -15.51
N LEU A 114 39.08 4.05 -15.49
CA LEU A 114 39.82 3.39 -14.43
C LEU A 114 39.65 4.10 -13.08
N LYS A 115 39.69 5.45 -13.06
CA LYS A 115 39.44 6.26 -11.87
C LYS A 115 38.03 6.03 -11.32
N PHE A 116 37.04 5.98 -12.19
CA PHE A 116 35.66 5.69 -11.82
C PHE A 116 35.45 4.28 -11.27
N LYS A 117 36.00 3.26 -11.94
CA LYS A 117 35.92 1.88 -11.43
C LYS A 117 36.55 1.78 -10.05
N LYS A 118 37.71 2.42 -9.83
CA LYS A 118 38.35 2.51 -8.50
C LYS A 118 37.45 3.19 -7.48
N TRP A 119 36.90 4.37 -7.80
CA TRP A 119 35.95 5.08 -6.94
C TRP A 119 34.74 4.19 -6.58
N LEU A 120 34.15 3.53 -7.58
CA LEU A 120 32.98 2.69 -7.40
C LEU A 120 33.27 1.48 -6.50
N THR A 121 34.40 0.80 -6.69
CA THR A 121 34.80 -0.37 -5.87
C THR A 121 35.22 -0.01 -4.45
N LYS A 122 35.67 1.22 -4.20
CA LYS A 122 35.93 1.70 -2.85
C LYS A 122 34.65 2.05 -2.10
N ARG A 123 33.68 2.63 -2.83
CA ARG A 123 32.43 3.10 -2.26
C ARG A 123 31.39 2.00 -2.10
N PHE A 124 31.37 1.01 -2.99
CA PHE A 124 30.39 -0.07 -3.02
C PHE A 124 31.06 -1.44 -3.18
N GLN A 125 30.45 -2.45 -2.58
CA GLN A 125 30.91 -3.82 -2.69
C GLN A 125 30.33 -4.48 -3.94
N PHE A 126 31.20 -4.82 -4.89
CA PHE A 126 30.87 -5.62 -6.09
C PHE A 126 31.78 -6.84 -6.17
N SER A 127 31.19 -8.01 -6.45
CA SER A 127 31.95 -9.27 -6.61
C SER A 127 32.68 -9.38 -7.95
N ASP A 128 32.11 -8.80 -9.01
CA ASP A 128 32.63 -8.78 -10.38
C ASP A 128 32.07 -7.52 -11.07
N LEU A 129 32.80 -6.40 -10.98
CA LEU A 129 32.30 -5.14 -11.52
C LEU A 129 32.27 -5.15 -13.05
N ASP A 130 33.25 -5.78 -13.71
CA ASP A 130 33.39 -5.69 -15.17
C ASP A 130 32.26 -6.43 -15.90
N GLY A 131 31.81 -7.57 -15.38
CA GLY A 131 30.64 -8.28 -15.91
C GLY A 131 29.29 -7.62 -15.56
N LYS A 132 29.29 -6.71 -14.57
CA LYS A 132 28.07 -6.09 -13.99
C LYS A 132 27.92 -4.61 -14.29
N LEU A 133 28.88 -3.99 -14.97
CA LEU A 133 28.82 -2.58 -15.37
C LEU A 133 28.20 -2.45 -16.76
N LYS A 134 27.08 -1.72 -16.84
CA LYS A 134 26.34 -1.44 -18.06
C LYS A 134 26.41 0.02 -18.43
N TYR A 135 26.61 0.29 -19.72
CA TYR A 135 26.64 1.62 -20.28
C TYR A 135 25.29 1.93 -20.94
N LEU A 136 24.63 2.98 -20.46
CA LEU A 136 23.35 3.41 -21.01
C LEU A 136 23.60 4.21 -22.30
N LYS A 137 23.01 3.77 -23.41
CA LYS A 137 23.00 4.48 -24.69
C LYS A 137 21.66 5.19 -24.82
N LEU A 138 21.69 6.50 -25.03
CA LEU A 138 20.49 7.28 -25.35
C LEU A 138 20.74 7.96 -26.70
N GLY A 139 19.81 7.84 -27.62
CA GLY A 139 19.93 8.44 -28.96
C GLY A 139 20.03 9.96 -28.88
N ASP A 140 20.73 10.55 -29.87
CA ASP A 140 20.81 12.00 -30.06
C ASP A 140 19.45 12.55 -30.51
N GLU A 141 18.49 12.64 -29.60
CA GLU A 141 17.33 13.50 -29.82
C GLU A 141 17.81 14.96 -29.71
N LEU A 142 18.04 15.56 -30.87
CA LEU A 142 18.42 16.95 -31.10
C LEU A 142 17.45 17.91 -30.38
N ILE A 143 17.89 18.46 -29.25
CA ILE A 143 17.29 19.69 -28.69
C ILE A 143 18.31 20.80 -28.89
N SER A 144 17.93 21.83 -29.64
CA SER A 144 18.83 22.84 -30.21
C SER A 144 19.74 23.51 -29.18
N GLU A 145 21.04 23.59 -29.51
CA GLU A 145 22.09 24.22 -28.70
C GLU A 145 21.83 25.72 -28.42
N GLY A 146 20.92 26.37 -29.17
CA GLY A 146 20.61 27.80 -29.04
C GLY A 146 19.89 28.22 -27.75
N GLU A 147 19.23 27.29 -27.05
CA GLU A 147 18.59 27.58 -25.75
C GLU A 147 19.55 27.38 -24.56
N VAL A 148 20.71 26.76 -24.79
CA VAL A 148 21.71 26.40 -23.76
C VAL A 148 22.32 27.65 -23.12
N GLN A 149 22.57 28.71 -23.89
CA GLN A 149 23.22 29.92 -23.37
C GLN A 149 22.27 30.88 -22.63
N LYS A 150 20.95 30.84 -22.89
CA LYS A 150 19.98 31.69 -22.18
C LYS A 150 19.60 31.15 -20.80
N GLN A 151 19.69 29.84 -20.55
CA GLN A 151 19.40 29.25 -19.25
C GLN A 151 20.63 29.13 -18.33
N LEU A 152 21.84 28.91 -18.87
CA LEU A 152 23.06 28.91 -18.04
C LEU A 152 23.37 30.29 -17.41
N GLY A 153 22.89 31.38 -18.00
CA GLY A 153 23.21 32.75 -17.58
C GLY A 153 22.39 33.31 -16.41
N ASN A 154 21.27 32.68 -16.02
CA ASN A 154 20.34 33.26 -15.03
C ASN A 154 20.30 32.55 -13.67
N ASP A 155 20.91 31.37 -13.51
CA ASP A 155 20.78 30.55 -12.28
C ASP A 155 22.00 30.62 -11.32
N LEU A 156 22.96 31.52 -11.55
CA LEU A 156 24.11 31.74 -10.66
C LEU A 156 23.83 32.70 -9.48
N ASN A 157 22.59 33.15 -9.29
CA ASN A 157 22.17 33.80 -8.04
C ASN A 157 21.78 32.72 -7.01
N ASP A 158 22.84 32.09 -6.52
CA ASP A 158 22.85 30.81 -5.84
C ASP A 158 22.82 31.03 -4.32
N THR A 159 21.62 31.33 -3.80
CA THR A 159 21.35 31.31 -2.35
C THR A 159 21.31 29.86 -1.88
N CYS A 160 22.23 29.49 -0.98
CA CYS A 160 22.26 28.17 -0.40
C CYS A 160 20.95 27.92 0.37
N LEU A 161 20.27 26.80 0.11
CA LEU A 161 19.12 26.36 0.89
C LEU A 161 19.56 26.16 2.35
N GLN A 162 18.79 26.73 3.28
CA GLN A 162 19.08 26.63 4.71
C GLN A 162 18.98 25.19 5.19
N THR A 163 19.94 24.77 6.02
CA THR A 163 19.97 23.49 6.71
C THR A 163 19.66 23.67 8.20
N TYR A 164 19.25 22.58 8.85
CA TYR A 164 18.82 22.58 10.25
C TYR A 164 19.46 21.41 10.98
N LYS A 165 19.81 21.59 12.24
CA LYS A 165 20.32 20.50 13.09
C LYS A 165 19.27 19.44 13.32
N GLN A 166 18.03 19.88 13.58
CA GLN A 166 16.92 19.00 13.86
C GLN A 166 15.70 19.32 13.00
N VAL A 167 15.24 18.30 12.29
CA VAL A 167 14.09 18.36 11.39
C VAL A 167 13.03 17.37 11.87
N VAL A 168 11.77 17.78 11.84
CA VAL A 168 10.63 16.91 12.12
C VAL A 168 9.72 16.80 10.91
N LEU A 169 9.15 15.62 10.68
CA LEU A 169 8.08 15.42 9.72
C LEU A 169 7.05 14.42 10.26
N GLY A 170 5.83 14.47 9.75
CA GLY A 170 4.74 13.60 10.18
C GLY A 170 3.96 13.08 8.99
N GLY A 171 3.44 11.86 9.12
CA GLY A 171 2.68 11.25 8.04
C GLY A 171 2.27 9.81 8.34
N THR A 172 1.40 9.28 7.48
CA THR A 172 0.98 7.88 7.59
C THR A 172 2.06 6.94 7.08
N PHE A 173 2.84 7.33 6.05
CA PHE A 173 3.91 6.53 5.44
C PHE A 173 3.50 5.09 5.12
N ASP A 174 2.24 4.93 4.71
CA ASP A 174 1.65 3.66 4.31
C ASP A 174 1.96 3.38 2.84
N HIS A 175 2.44 2.18 2.54
CA HIS A 175 2.83 1.74 1.20
C HIS A 175 3.73 2.77 0.50
N MET A 176 5.00 2.86 0.94
CA MET A 176 5.93 3.93 0.55
C MET A 176 6.04 4.17 -0.98
N HIS A 177 5.39 5.23 -1.44
CA HIS A 177 5.44 5.72 -2.82
C HIS A 177 6.39 6.93 -2.99
N SER A 178 6.48 7.48 -4.21
CA SER A 178 7.38 8.58 -4.59
C SER A 178 7.25 9.84 -3.72
N GLY A 179 6.03 10.27 -3.41
CA GLY A 179 5.76 11.40 -2.53
C GLY A 179 6.38 11.26 -1.12
N HIS A 180 6.28 10.09 -0.50
CA HIS A 180 6.94 9.85 0.80
C HIS A 180 8.46 9.91 0.68
N ARG A 181 9.02 9.33 -0.38
CA ARG A 181 10.47 9.31 -0.62
C ARG A 181 11.01 10.72 -0.85
N LEU A 182 10.25 11.57 -1.55
CA LEU A 182 10.58 12.98 -1.72
C LEU A 182 10.62 13.70 -0.37
N LEU A 183 9.56 13.58 0.44
CA LEU A 183 9.48 14.18 1.78
C LEU A 183 10.65 13.74 2.67
N LEU A 184 10.94 12.44 2.69
CA LEU A 184 12.02 11.87 3.49
C LEU A 184 13.39 12.27 2.98
N ALA A 185 13.62 12.25 1.67
CA ALA A 185 14.91 12.59 1.08
C ALA A 185 15.21 14.09 1.23
N VAL A 186 14.23 14.96 1.02
CA VAL A 186 14.39 16.40 1.26
C VAL A 186 14.59 16.68 2.74
N GLY A 187 13.79 16.06 3.63
CA GLY A 187 14.00 16.16 5.07
C GLY A 187 15.40 15.70 5.48
N SER A 188 15.92 14.61 4.90
CA SER A 188 17.28 14.12 5.14
C SER A 188 18.37 15.04 4.57
N LEU A 189 18.10 15.71 3.45
CA LEU A 189 19.01 16.67 2.83
C LEU A 189 19.15 17.93 3.70
N LEU A 190 18.02 18.45 4.20
CA LEU A 190 18.00 19.67 5.02
C LEU A 190 18.41 19.41 6.48
N CYS A 191 18.47 18.16 6.93
CA CYS A 191 18.82 17.79 8.29
C CYS A 191 20.31 17.45 8.46
N GLU A 192 20.96 18.06 9.44
CA GLU A 192 22.39 17.85 9.74
C GLU A 192 22.63 16.78 10.81
N GLN A 193 21.77 16.67 11.83
CA GLN A 193 22.01 15.79 12.99
C GLN A 193 20.89 14.77 13.20
N ARG A 194 19.67 15.22 13.50
CA ARG A 194 18.56 14.35 13.93
C ARG A 194 17.26 14.63 13.19
N ILE A 195 16.73 13.59 12.53
CA ILE A 195 15.39 13.62 11.91
C ILE A 195 14.39 12.85 12.77
N THR A 196 13.29 13.50 13.17
CA THR A 196 12.18 12.85 13.86
C THR A 196 11.01 12.64 12.91
N ILE A 197 10.48 11.42 12.86
CA ILE A 197 9.31 11.07 12.04
C ILE A 197 8.16 10.65 12.95
N GLY A 198 7.09 11.44 12.94
CA GLY A 198 5.81 11.07 13.55
C GLY A 198 5.02 10.15 12.62
N LEU A 199 4.94 8.87 12.96
CA LEU A 199 4.26 7.85 12.18
C LEU A 199 2.83 7.65 12.69
N SER A 200 1.82 7.96 11.86
CA SER A 200 0.41 7.95 12.28
C SER A 200 -0.06 6.61 12.86
N GLU A 201 -0.81 6.67 13.95
CA GLU A 201 -1.49 5.57 14.63
C GLU A 201 -2.86 5.98 15.19
N GLY A 202 -3.67 4.99 15.57
CA GLY A 202 -4.92 5.18 16.30
C GLY A 202 -5.90 6.11 15.56
N PRO A 203 -6.40 7.18 16.21
CA PRO A 203 -7.43 8.07 15.64
C PRO A 203 -7.07 8.68 14.28
N LEU A 204 -5.77 8.86 13.99
CA LEU A 204 -5.32 9.43 12.73
C LEU A 204 -5.54 8.51 11.52
N LEU A 205 -5.77 7.21 11.75
CA LEU A 205 -5.99 6.21 10.70
C LEU A 205 -7.48 5.95 10.43
N GLU A 206 -8.38 6.28 11.37
CA GLU A 206 -9.80 5.89 11.33
C GLU A 206 -10.56 6.43 10.11
N LYS A 207 -10.20 7.64 9.66
CA LYS A 207 -10.85 8.31 8.52
C LYS A 207 -10.19 8.01 7.18
N LYS A 208 -9.15 7.18 7.14
CA LYS A 208 -8.44 6.87 5.90
C LYS A 208 -9.28 5.89 5.07
N VAL A 209 -9.48 6.22 3.80
CA VAL A 209 -10.13 5.34 2.81
C VAL A 209 -9.36 4.02 2.75
N LEU A 210 -10.01 2.85 2.87
CA LEU A 210 -9.35 1.54 2.97
C LEU A 210 -8.37 1.42 4.16
N LYS A 211 -8.74 1.92 5.35
CA LYS A 211 -7.91 1.81 6.56
C LYS A 211 -7.53 0.38 6.92
N GLU A 212 -8.35 -0.59 6.51
CA GLU A 212 -8.17 -2.02 6.75
C GLU A 212 -6.96 -2.60 6.00
N LEU A 213 -6.49 -1.89 4.97
CA LEU A 213 -5.32 -2.25 4.17
C LEU A 213 -4.07 -1.43 4.53
N ILE A 214 -4.09 -0.65 5.62
CA ILE A 214 -2.90 0.06 6.07
C ILE A 214 -1.89 -0.95 6.63
N GLU A 215 -0.62 -0.79 6.25
CA GLU A 215 0.47 -1.60 6.79
C GLU A 215 0.57 -1.48 8.34
N PRO A 216 0.84 -2.59 9.04
CA PRO A 216 1.14 -2.55 10.47
C PRO A 216 2.23 -1.52 10.79
N PHE A 217 2.15 -0.90 11.97
CA PHE A 217 3.09 0.13 12.39
C PHE A 217 4.55 -0.31 12.32
N GLN A 218 4.85 -1.55 12.72
CA GLN A 218 6.22 -2.07 12.69
C GLN A 218 6.76 -2.21 11.27
N ASP A 219 5.92 -2.59 10.31
CA ASP A 219 6.31 -2.74 8.90
C ASP A 219 6.61 -1.37 8.29
N ARG A 220 5.70 -0.40 8.50
CA ARG A 220 5.92 1.00 8.08
C ARG A 220 7.18 1.60 8.71
N LYS A 221 7.39 1.36 10.01
CA LYS A 221 8.60 1.81 10.72
C LYS A 221 9.85 1.18 10.13
N SER A 222 9.84 -0.12 9.86
CA SER A 222 10.99 -0.82 9.28
C SER A 222 11.31 -0.29 7.88
N ASN A 223 10.30 -0.06 7.04
CA ASN A 223 10.45 0.52 5.70
C ASN A 223 11.10 1.92 5.76
N LEU A 224 10.67 2.77 6.70
CA LEU A 224 11.27 4.09 6.93
C LEU A 224 12.74 4.00 7.37
N GLN A 225 13.06 3.10 8.31
CA GLN A 225 14.43 2.89 8.78
C GLN A 225 15.35 2.40 7.65
N GLU A 226 14.85 1.48 6.82
CA GLU A 226 15.58 0.97 5.67
C GLU A 226 15.90 2.10 4.68
N PHE A 227 14.90 2.91 4.36
CA PHE A 227 15.06 4.03 3.43
C PHE A 227 16.07 5.06 3.95
N LEU A 228 15.96 5.49 5.22
CA LEU A 228 16.88 6.47 5.81
C LEU A 228 18.32 5.96 5.89
N LYS A 229 18.49 4.67 6.25
CA LYS A 229 19.81 4.03 6.32
C LYS A 229 20.51 4.03 4.97
N ASP A 230 19.78 3.79 3.88
CA ASP A 230 20.35 3.84 2.53
C ASP A 230 20.63 5.28 2.09
N VAL A 231 19.66 6.18 2.26
CA VAL A 231 19.73 7.56 1.75
C VAL A 231 20.80 8.38 2.47
N LYS A 232 20.83 8.38 3.80
CA LYS A 232 21.80 9.16 4.61
C LYS A 232 22.17 8.42 5.91
N PRO A 233 23.09 7.43 5.85
CA PRO A 233 23.36 6.53 6.98
C PRO A 233 23.87 7.21 8.26
N GLY A 234 24.53 8.37 8.16
CA GLY A 234 25.06 9.11 9.31
C GLY A 234 24.03 9.98 10.03
N LEU A 235 22.78 10.03 9.54
CA LEU A 235 21.71 10.81 10.14
C LEU A 235 21.05 10.03 11.29
N GLU A 236 21.03 10.61 12.48
CA GLU A 236 20.25 10.07 13.60
C GLU A 236 18.77 10.18 13.25
N HIS A 237 18.02 9.08 13.41
CA HIS A 237 16.59 9.07 13.13
C HIS A 237 15.78 8.51 14.29
N ASN A 238 14.69 9.20 14.62
CA ASN A 238 13.75 8.78 15.64
C ASN A 238 12.34 8.64 15.04
N ILE A 239 11.81 7.42 14.98
CA ILE A 239 10.47 7.15 14.46
C ILE A 239 9.55 6.80 15.62
N ILE A 240 8.58 7.69 15.87
CA ILE A 240 7.68 7.62 17.01
C ILE A 240 6.21 7.52 16.57
N PRO A 241 5.34 6.88 17.37
CA PRO A 241 3.91 6.88 17.08
C PRO A 241 3.32 8.29 17.21
N LEU A 242 2.42 8.63 16.28
CA LEU A 242 1.71 9.89 16.23
C LEU A 242 0.21 9.63 16.30
N THR A 243 -0.43 10.01 17.40
CA THR A 243 -1.86 9.76 17.65
C THR A 243 -2.74 11.01 17.57
N ASP A 244 -2.11 12.19 17.47
CA ASP A 244 -2.75 13.48 17.27
C ASP A 244 -2.02 14.32 16.20
N PRO A 245 -2.65 15.34 15.59
CA PRO A 245 -2.05 16.09 14.50
C PRO A 245 -0.82 16.94 14.85
N VAL A 246 -0.58 17.23 16.13
CA VAL A 246 0.51 18.12 16.58
C VAL A 246 1.71 17.31 17.03
N GLY A 247 1.48 16.30 17.88
CA GLY A 247 2.50 15.40 18.41
C GLY A 247 3.70 16.12 19.04
N PRO A 248 4.92 15.54 18.94
CA PRO A 248 6.11 16.09 19.59
C PRO A 248 6.54 17.44 18.99
N ALA A 249 6.15 17.74 17.75
CA ALA A 249 6.50 18.97 17.06
C ALA A 249 5.95 20.20 17.80
N GLY A 250 4.84 20.06 18.52
CA GLY A 250 4.26 21.13 19.33
C GLY A 250 4.78 21.22 20.76
N THR A 251 5.74 20.39 21.18
CA THR A 251 6.21 20.37 22.59
C THR A 251 7.73 20.39 22.72
N ASP A 252 8.46 19.88 21.74
CA ASP A 252 9.91 19.75 21.82
C ASP A 252 10.58 21.06 21.35
N PRO A 253 11.36 21.74 22.20
CA PRO A 253 12.02 23.00 21.85
C PRO A 253 13.18 22.83 20.87
N GLU A 254 13.72 21.61 20.69
CA GLU A 254 14.92 21.39 19.89
C GLU A 254 14.65 21.38 18.38
N TYR A 255 13.41 21.09 17.96
CA TYR A 255 13.04 21.13 16.54
C TYR A 255 13.12 22.55 15.97
N GLN A 256 13.67 22.64 14.75
CA GLN A 256 13.89 23.92 14.07
C GLN A 256 13.06 24.02 12.78
N CYS A 257 12.82 22.89 12.11
CA CYS A 257 12.12 22.84 10.84
C CYS A 257 11.11 21.70 10.82
N LEU A 258 9.91 21.98 10.31
CA LEU A 258 8.85 21.03 10.05
C LEU A 258 8.69 20.85 8.53
N ILE A 259 8.92 19.64 8.03
CA ILE A 259 8.67 19.32 6.61
C ILE A 259 7.22 18.88 6.45
N VAL A 260 6.51 19.51 5.52
CA VAL A 260 5.12 19.18 5.19
C VAL A 260 4.95 19.07 3.67
N SER A 261 3.96 18.29 3.23
CA SER A 261 3.51 18.38 1.85
C SER A 261 2.58 19.58 1.68
N LYS A 262 2.35 20.00 0.44
CA LYS A 262 1.39 21.07 0.16
C LYS A 262 -0.01 20.79 0.71
N GLU A 263 -0.40 19.51 0.77
CA GLU A 263 -1.70 19.07 1.30
C GLU A 263 -1.80 19.22 2.82
N THR A 264 -0.69 19.10 3.54
CA THR A 264 -0.63 19.18 5.01
C THR A 264 -0.05 20.50 5.54
N GLU A 265 0.16 21.49 4.67
CA GLU A 265 0.65 22.84 5.01
C GLU A 265 -0.13 23.49 6.16
N LYS A 266 -1.46 23.36 6.14
CA LYS A 266 -2.34 23.87 7.21
C LYS A 266 -2.00 23.27 8.57
N GLY A 267 -1.56 22.02 8.62
CA GLY A 267 -1.12 21.35 9.85
C GLY A 267 0.13 22.00 10.44
N GLY A 268 1.04 22.50 9.60
CA GLY A 268 2.22 23.23 10.07
C GLY A 268 1.88 24.53 10.82
N PHE A 269 0.88 25.27 10.33
CA PHE A 269 0.38 26.46 11.05
C PHE A 269 -0.26 26.10 12.39
N VAL A 270 -1.00 24.99 12.47
CA VAL A 270 -1.60 24.49 13.73
C VAL A 270 -0.51 24.11 14.73
N VAL A 271 0.58 23.47 14.28
CA VAL A 271 1.73 23.16 15.14
C VAL A 271 2.34 24.44 15.69
N ASN A 272 2.57 25.46 14.85
CA ASN A 272 3.17 26.72 15.30
C ASN A 272 2.27 27.51 16.25
N ASP A 273 0.95 27.55 16.04
CA ASP A 273 -0.01 28.13 16.99
C ASP A 273 0.06 27.42 18.37
N MET A 274 0.19 26.10 18.39
CA MET A 274 0.35 25.35 19.64
C MET A 274 1.70 25.61 20.32
N ARG A 275 2.77 25.80 19.54
CA ARG A 275 4.11 26.16 20.05
C ARG A 275 4.10 27.55 20.68
N GLU A 276 3.50 28.53 20.02
CA GLU A 276 3.38 29.90 20.53
C GLU A 276 2.60 29.92 21.85
N LYS A 277 1.46 29.20 21.92
CA LYS A 277 0.69 29.02 23.16
C LYS A 277 1.47 28.40 24.31
N LYS A 278 2.55 27.68 24.02
CA LYS A 278 3.46 27.04 24.99
C LYS A 278 4.76 27.83 25.21
N GLY A 279 4.92 29.01 24.61
CA GLY A 279 6.13 29.82 24.71
C GLY A 279 7.34 29.24 23.98
N LEU A 280 7.12 28.41 22.96
CA LEU A 280 8.17 27.85 22.10
C LEU A 280 8.34 28.68 20.83
N ASN A 281 9.58 28.72 20.30
CA ASN A 281 9.86 29.36 19.01
C ASN A 281 9.10 28.64 17.87
N PRO A 282 8.53 29.36 16.91
CA PRO A 282 7.89 28.74 15.76
C PRO A 282 8.91 27.93 14.94
N LEU A 283 8.46 26.81 14.38
CA LEU A 283 9.22 26.03 13.42
C LEU A 283 9.20 26.72 12.06
N ASP A 284 10.32 26.64 11.35
CA ASP A 284 10.31 26.91 9.92
C ASP A 284 9.52 25.82 9.20
N VAL A 285 8.49 26.18 8.44
CA VAL A 285 7.60 25.23 7.77
C VAL A 285 8.04 25.10 6.32
N HIS A 286 8.79 24.05 6.01
CA HIS A 286 9.24 23.79 4.65
C HIS A 286 8.19 22.96 3.90
N VAL A 287 7.51 23.61 2.96
CA VAL A 287 6.42 23.00 2.17
C VAL A 287 6.98 22.41 0.88
N ILE A 288 6.76 21.12 0.68
CA ILE A 288 7.11 20.42 -0.55
C ILE A 288 5.86 20.25 -1.40
N ASP A 289 5.91 20.78 -2.62
CA ASP A 289 4.88 20.53 -3.61
C ASP A 289 5.17 19.21 -4.33
N VAL A 290 4.36 18.20 -4.03
CA VAL A 290 4.44 16.90 -4.69
C VAL A 290 3.59 17.02 -5.97
N VAL A 291 4.06 17.81 -6.94
CA VAL A 291 3.41 17.93 -8.25
C VAL A 291 3.76 16.70 -9.07
N ILE A 292 2.74 15.98 -9.52
CA ILE A 292 2.85 14.92 -10.52
C ILE A 292 2.19 15.46 -11.78
N GLU A 293 2.93 15.47 -12.89
CA GLU A 293 2.39 15.85 -14.19
C GLU A 293 1.21 14.94 -14.55
N LYS A 294 0.10 15.53 -14.96
CA LYS A 294 -0.99 14.80 -15.61
C LYS A 294 -0.47 14.42 -17.00
N ASP A 295 -0.39 13.13 -17.30
CA ASP A 295 -0.14 12.68 -18.67
C ASP A 295 -1.31 13.15 -19.55
N MET A 296 -1.10 14.24 -20.28
CA MET A 296 -1.99 14.73 -21.31
C MET A 296 -1.73 13.93 -22.58
N GLU A 297 -2.27 12.71 -22.70
CA GLU A 297 -2.62 12.06 -23.98
C GLU A 297 -3.16 10.63 -23.77
N SER A 298 -4.35 10.36 -24.35
CA SER A 298 -5.18 9.13 -24.29
C SER A 298 -5.93 8.91 -22.96
N ASN A 299 -7.25 8.74 -22.87
CA ASN A 299 -8.23 8.22 -23.81
C ASN A 299 -9.66 8.70 -23.43
N GLN A 300 -10.56 8.68 -24.40
CA GLN A 300 -11.92 9.22 -24.38
C GLN A 300 -12.79 8.74 -23.19
N GLY A 301 -13.47 9.69 -22.52
CA GLY A 301 -14.85 9.49 -22.04
C GLY A 301 -15.08 8.71 -20.74
N ARG A 302 -14.15 8.66 -19.80
CA ARG A 302 -14.45 8.25 -18.41
C ARG A 302 -14.25 9.43 -17.48
N HIS A 303 -15.33 9.92 -16.89
CA HIS A 303 -15.27 10.87 -15.78
C HIS A 303 -14.58 10.21 -14.59
N HIS A 304 -13.24 10.26 -14.54
CA HIS A 304 -12.48 10.01 -13.32
C HIS A 304 -12.69 11.19 -12.38
N HIS A 305 -13.57 11.03 -11.39
CA HIS A 305 -13.67 11.97 -10.30
C HIS A 305 -12.40 11.88 -9.43
N GLY A 306 -11.49 12.83 -9.65
CA GLY A 306 -10.58 13.38 -8.64
C GLY A 306 -9.44 12.48 -8.17
N GLU A 307 -8.21 12.92 -8.48
CA GLU A 307 -6.94 12.45 -7.91
C GLU A 307 -6.33 11.18 -8.53
N GLU A 308 -5.93 11.24 -9.80
CA GLU A 308 -4.77 10.47 -10.29
C GLU A 308 -3.47 11.05 -9.70
N LYS A 309 -3.31 10.95 -8.38
CA LYS A 309 -2.13 11.37 -7.62
C LYS A 309 -1.58 10.16 -6.85
N MET A 310 -0.31 9.80 -7.08
CA MET A 310 0.38 8.75 -6.30
C MET A 310 0.24 9.04 -4.80
N SER A 311 -0.66 8.30 -4.14
CA SER A 311 -1.04 8.45 -2.74
C SER A 311 -1.17 7.08 -2.10
N SER A 312 -1.00 7.00 -0.77
CA SER A 312 -1.26 5.76 -0.02
C SER A 312 -2.66 5.18 -0.28
N THR A 313 -3.65 6.01 -0.63
CA THR A 313 -4.99 5.53 -1.00
C THR A 313 -4.96 4.75 -2.32
N MET A 314 -4.28 5.27 -3.35
CA MET A 314 -4.13 4.56 -4.61
C MET A 314 -3.34 3.26 -4.45
N GLU A 315 -2.27 3.26 -3.64
CA GLU A 315 -1.50 2.04 -3.39
C GLU A 315 -2.37 0.97 -2.72
N ARG A 316 -3.19 1.34 -1.72
CA ARG A 316 -4.15 0.41 -1.12
C ARG A 316 -5.23 -0.05 -2.10
N GLN A 317 -5.72 0.80 -3.00
CA GLN A 317 -6.66 0.40 -4.05
C GLN A 317 -6.04 -0.62 -5.01
N LYS A 318 -4.74 -0.53 -5.33
CA LYS A 318 -4.04 -1.52 -6.17
C LYS A 318 -3.97 -2.90 -5.51
N LEU A 319 -4.04 -3.00 -4.19
CA LEU A 319 -4.07 -4.27 -3.45
C LEU A 319 -5.40 -5.00 -3.59
N LEU A 320 -6.50 -4.28 -3.85
CA LEU A 320 -7.81 -4.90 -4.00
C LEU A 320 -7.83 -5.87 -5.18
N GLY A 321 -8.38 -7.06 -4.95
CA GLY A 321 -8.37 -8.17 -5.90
C GLY A 321 -6.99 -8.82 -6.13
N LYS A 322 -5.93 -8.39 -5.42
CA LYS A 322 -4.65 -9.12 -5.37
C LYS A 322 -4.61 -10.05 -4.16
N LEU A 323 -3.67 -10.99 -4.18
CA LEU A 323 -3.41 -11.87 -3.06
C LEU A 323 -2.68 -11.08 -1.95
N LEU A 324 -3.35 -10.88 -0.81
CA LEU A 324 -2.83 -10.19 0.37
C LEU A 324 -2.00 -11.12 1.26
N GLN A 325 -2.37 -12.40 1.30
CA GLN A 325 -1.71 -13.40 2.12
C GLN A 325 -1.44 -14.67 1.32
N PRO A 326 -0.28 -15.33 1.51
CA PRO A 326 0.00 -16.60 0.88
C PRO A 326 -1.12 -17.62 1.11
N VAL A 327 -1.43 -18.39 0.08
CA VAL A 327 -2.40 -19.47 0.16
C VAL A 327 -1.75 -20.66 0.85
N ALA A 328 -2.35 -21.17 1.92
CA ALA A 328 -1.89 -22.39 2.55
C ALA A 328 -2.12 -23.58 1.60
N ARG A 329 -1.06 -24.35 1.32
CA ARG A 329 -1.18 -25.53 0.45
C ARG A 329 -1.97 -26.61 1.20
N LYS A 330 -3.15 -26.95 0.70
CA LYS A 330 -3.97 -28.08 1.17
C LYS A 330 -3.89 -29.24 0.18
N GLU A 331 -3.78 -30.47 0.69
CA GLU A 331 -3.92 -31.67 -0.12
C GLU A 331 -5.39 -31.78 -0.58
N ARG A 332 -5.60 -31.80 -1.90
CA ARG A 332 -6.94 -31.90 -2.50
C ARG A 332 -7.12 -33.29 -3.11
N ALA A 333 -8.28 -33.88 -2.89
CA ALA A 333 -8.68 -35.08 -3.60
C ALA A 333 -8.77 -34.79 -5.11
N HIS A 334 -8.33 -35.72 -5.95
CA HIS A 334 -8.39 -35.56 -7.40
C HIS A 334 -9.82 -35.28 -7.87
N GLY A 335 -9.99 -34.24 -8.71
CA GLY A 335 -11.28 -33.84 -9.25
C GLY A 335 -12.11 -32.90 -8.35
N HIS A 336 -11.66 -32.61 -7.12
CA HIS A 336 -12.36 -31.69 -6.25
C HIS A 336 -12.12 -30.22 -6.68
N PRO A 337 -13.18 -29.38 -6.78
CA PRO A 337 -13.04 -27.98 -7.13
C PRO A 337 -12.24 -27.21 -6.07
N TYR A 338 -11.61 -26.12 -6.51
CA TYR A 338 -11.02 -25.13 -5.63
C TYR A 338 -12.13 -24.37 -4.89
N VAL A 339 -12.08 -24.33 -3.57
CA VAL A 339 -13.14 -23.75 -2.73
C VAL A 339 -12.72 -22.38 -2.20
N ILE A 340 -13.43 -21.33 -2.60
CA ILE A 340 -13.26 -19.99 -2.03
C ILE A 340 -14.37 -19.73 -1.02
N GLY A 341 -14.01 -19.42 0.22
CA GLY A 341 -14.94 -18.89 1.20
C GLY A 341 -15.14 -17.41 0.97
N LEU A 342 -16.30 -17.00 0.46
CA LEU A 342 -16.64 -15.59 0.31
C LEU A 342 -17.44 -15.11 1.52
N THR A 343 -16.89 -14.13 2.23
CA THR A 343 -17.54 -13.51 3.39
C THR A 343 -17.53 -12.00 3.30
N GLY A 344 -18.24 -11.33 4.21
CA GLY A 344 -18.32 -9.88 4.24
C GLY A 344 -19.35 -9.40 5.25
N GLY A 345 -19.15 -8.19 5.74
CA GLY A 345 -20.10 -7.55 6.66
C GLY A 345 -21.46 -7.29 6.01
N ILE A 346 -22.46 -7.00 6.83
CA ILE A 346 -23.77 -6.55 6.33
C ILE A 346 -23.61 -5.38 5.34
N ALA A 347 -24.37 -5.44 4.24
CA ALA A 347 -24.35 -4.45 3.15
C ALA A 347 -23.01 -4.27 2.39
N SER A 348 -22.05 -5.19 2.56
CA SER A 348 -20.76 -5.18 1.87
C SER A 348 -20.80 -5.50 0.36
N GLY A 349 -21.95 -5.84 -0.20
CA GLY A 349 -22.08 -6.20 -1.62
C GLY A 349 -21.72 -7.64 -1.98
N LYS A 350 -21.55 -8.54 -0.99
CA LYS A 350 -21.26 -9.97 -1.16
C LYS A 350 -22.07 -10.65 -2.28
N SER A 351 -23.40 -10.47 -2.28
CA SER A 351 -24.27 -11.07 -3.31
C SER A 351 -24.00 -10.55 -4.73
N SER A 352 -23.59 -9.29 -4.88
CA SER A 352 -23.18 -8.72 -6.18
C SER A 352 -21.88 -9.39 -6.66
N VAL A 353 -20.92 -9.58 -5.76
CA VAL A 353 -19.66 -10.29 -6.08
C VAL A 353 -19.91 -11.76 -6.44
N CYS A 354 -20.78 -12.45 -5.70
CA CYS A 354 -21.23 -13.82 -6.06
C CYS A 354 -21.79 -13.90 -7.48
N GLN A 355 -22.63 -12.92 -7.88
CA GLN A 355 -23.21 -12.89 -9.22
C GLN A 355 -22.13 -12.72 -10.31
N ARG A 356 -21.15 -11.85 -10.06
CA ARG A 356 -20.02 -11.63 -10.98
C ARG A 356 -19.17 -12.89 -11.12
N LEU A 357 -18.82 -13.54 -10.01
CA LEU A 357 -18.05 -14.79 -10.01
C LEU A 357 -18.80 -15.93 -10.71
N ARG A 358 -20.12 -16.02 -10.52
CA ARG A 358 -20.96 -16.96 -11.28
C ARG A 358 -20.86 -16.70 -12.78
N GLY A 359 -20.89 -15.43 -13.21
CA GLY A 359 -20.72 -15.04 -14.61
C GLY A 359 -19.34 -15.40 -15.19
N LEU A 360 -18.32 -15.54 -14.34
CA LEU A 360 -16.97 -15.98 -14.73
C LEU A 360 -16.80 -17.51 -14.72
N GLY A 361 -17.84 -18.26 -14.37
CA GLY A 361 -17.85 -19.73 -14.40
C GLY A 361 -17.70 -20.43 -13.05
N ALA A 362 -17.77 -19.70 -11.94
CA ALA A 362 -17.76 -20.31 -10.61
C ALA A 362 -19.14 -20.89 -10.23
N ALA A 363 -19.16 -22.07 -9.61
CA ALA A 363 -20.33 -22.52 -8.87
C ALA A 363 -20.45 -21.71 -7.57
N VAL A 364 -21.68 -21.41 -7.12
CA VAL A 364 -21.90 -20.62 -5.90
C VAL A 364 -22.90 -21.33 -5.00
N ILE A 365 -22.49 -21.57 -3.75
CA ILE A 365 -23.27 -22.22 -2.70
C ILE A 365 -23.61 -21.16 -1.66
N SER A 366 -24.90 -20.87 -1.48
CA SER A 366 -25.36 -19.91 -0.48
C SER A 366 -25.59 -20.61 0.86
N CYS A 367 -24.74 -20.35 1.85
CA CYS A 367 -24.92 -20.89 3.20
C CYS A 367 -26.18 -20.35 3.89
N ASP A 368 -26.65 -19.15 3.51
CA ASP A 368 -27.90 -18.60 4.01
C ASP A 368 -29.11 -19.42 3.53
N GLN A 369 -29.08 -19.88 2.27
CA GLN A 369 -30.10 -20.78 1.72
C GLN A 369 -30.03 -22.17 2.35
N LEU A 370 -28.83 -22.74 2.48
CA LEU A 370 -28.62 -24.02 3.16
C LEU A 370 -29.06 -23.96 4.63
N GLY A 371 -28.86 -22.82 5.30
CA GLY A 371 -29.33 -22.59 6.67
C GLY A 371 -30.85 -22.73 6.80
N HIS A 372 -31.63 -22.24 5.83
CA HIS A 372 -33.08 -22.46 5.82
C HIS A 372 -33.46 -23.92 5.58
N GLN A 373 -32.66 -24.63 4.80
CA GLN A 373 -32.87 -26.05 4.51
C GLN A 373 -32.40 -26.97 5.64
N ALA A 374 -31.47 -26.52 6.48
CA ALA A 374 -30.83 -27.32 7.54
C ALA A 374 -31.83 -27.90 8.55
N TYR A 375 -32.91 -27.17 8.81
CA TYR A 375 -33.91 -27.55 9.79
C TYR A 375 -35.29 -27.77 9.16
N THR A 376 -35.36 -28.23 7.91
CA THR A 376 -36.64 -28.70 7.35
C THR A 376 -37.14 -29.95 8.11
N PRO A 377 -38.47 -30.19 8.16
CA PRO A 377 -39.03 -31.36 8.82
C PRO A 377 -38.33 -32.67 8.38
N GLY A 378 -38.03 -33.53 9.34
CA GLY A 378 -37.34 -34.81 9.12
C GLY A 378 -35.82 -34.77 9.31
N LYS A 379 -35.19 -33.58 9.30
CA LYS A 379 -33.74 -33.45 9.56
C LYS A 379 -33.40 -33.51 11.06
N LYS A 380 -32.14 -33.82 11.36
CA LYS A 380 -31.61 -33.88 12.73
C LYS A 380 -31.72 -32.52 13.44
N ALA A 381 -31.27 -31.45 12.78
CA ALA A 381 -31.32 -30.09 13.35
C ALA A 381 -32.76 -29.63 13.65
N TYR A 382 -33.75 -30.05 12.87
CA TYR A 382 -35.17 -29.74 13.14
C TYR A 382 -35.63 -30.30 14.49
N LYS A 383 -35.27 -31.56 14.79
CA LYS A 383 -35.63 -32.21 16.07
C LYS A 383 -34.93 -31.52 17.24
N GLU A 384 -33.62 -31.30 17.14
CA GLU A 384 -32.83 -30.66 18.19
C GLU A 384 -33.31 -29.22 18.46
N ILE A 385 -33.71 -28.47 17.43
CA ILE A 385 -34.27 -27.13 17.62
C ILE A 385 -35.57 -27.20 18.42
N ILE A 386 -36.49 -28.11 18.10
CA ILE A 386 -37.77 -28.23 18.84
C ILE A 386 -37.53 -28.66 20.28
N GLU A 387 -36.61 -29.59 20.52
CA GLU A 387 -36.26 -30.05 21.87
C GLU A 387 -35.74 -28.92 22.76
N ASN A 388 -34.95 -28.00 22.18
CA ASN A 388 -34.32 -26.91 22.94
C ASN A 388 -35.17 -25.63 23.03
N PHE A 389 -35.98 -25.34 22.01
CA PHE A 389 -36.74 -24.08 21.90
C PHE A 389 -38.27 -24.26 22.05
N GLY A 390 -38.74 -25.50 22.14
CA GLY A 390 -40.14 -25.86 22.32
C GLY A 390 -40.99 -25.79 21.05
N ASN A 391 -42.27 -26.11 21.16
CA ASN A 391 -43.20 -26.11 20.02
C ASN A 391 -43.70 -24.70 19.63
N GLY A 392 -43.51 -23.69 20.48
CA GLY A 392 -43.96 -22.32 20.23
C GLY A 392 -43.30 -21.62 19.05
N ILE A 393 -42.24 -22.22 18.48
CA ILE A 393 -41.55 -21.76 17.28
C ILE A 393 -42.02 -22.46 16.01
N LEU A 394 -43.09 -23.26 16.04
CA LEU A 394 -43.64 -23.95 14.87
C LEU A 394 -44.80 -23.17 14.25
N THR A 395 -44.96 -23.28 12.94
CA THR A 395 -46.17 -22.87 12.21
C THR A 395 -47.24 -23.95 12.32
N GLU A 396 -48.47 -23.64 11.89
CA GLU A 396 -49.57 -24.62 11.81
C GLU A 396 -49.22 -25.84 10.95
N GLU A 397 -48.41 -25.64 9.91
CA GLU A 397 -47.90 -26.67 9.00
C GLU A 397 -46.73 -27.49 9.58
N LYS A 398 -46.37 -27.28 10.86
CA LYS A 398 -45.22 -27.90 11.52
C LYS A 398 -43.87 -27.53 10.87
N ASN A 399 -43.76 -26.35 10.29
CA ASN A 399 -42.47 -25.80 9.85
C ASN A 399 -41.91 -24.87 10.94
N ILE A 400 -40.59 -24.66 10.99
CA ILE A 400 -40.01 -23.66 11.92
C ILE A 400 -40.41 -22.25 11.46
N ASN A 401 -41.09 -21.52 12.35
CA ASN A 401 -41.39 -20.11 12.21
C ASN A 401 -40.14 -19.29 12.52
N ARG A 402 -39.42 -18.88 11.46
CA ARG A 402 -38.17 -18.11 11.55
C ARG A 402 -38.31 -16.78 12.30
N ARG A 403 -39.47 -16.10 12.22
CA ARG A 403 -39.68 -14.87 13.00
C ARG A 403 -39.77 -15.18 14.48
N ALA A 404 -40.56 -16.19 14.86
CA ALA A 404 -40.70 -16.59 16.25
C ALA A 404 -39.38 -17.09 16.84
N LEU A 405 -38.67 -17.97 16.12
CA LEU A 405 -37.34 -18.44 16.52
C LEU A 405 -36.35 -17.27 16.62
N GLY A 406 -36.34 -16.38 15.62
CA GLY A 406 -35.50 -15.17 15.60
C GLY A 406 -35.72 -14.30 16.84
N SER A 407 -36.96 -14.00 17.20
CA SER A 407 -37.28 -13.22 18.41
C SER A 407 -36.77 -13.88 19.68
N VAL A 408 -36.78 -15.22 19.76
CA VAL A 408 -36.28 -15.96 20.94
C VAL A 408 -34.74 -15.94 21.00
N VAL A 409 -34.05 -16.16 19.88
CA VAL A 409 -32.58 -16.28 19.87
C VAL A 409 -31.87 -14.93 19.84
N PHE A 410 -32.42 -13.91 19.20
CA PHE A 410 -31.79 -12.58 19.18
C PHE A 410 -31.98 -11.81 20.50
N ALA A 411 -32.92 -12.22 21.35
CA ALA A 411 -33.07 -11.68 22.69
C ALA A 411 -32.08 -12.28 23.71
N ASP A 412 -31.44 -13.40 23.39
CA ASP A 412 -30.58 -14.14 24.33
C ASP A 412 -29.36 -14.75 23.62
N LYS A 413 -28.18 -14.20 23.93
CA LYS A 413 -26.90 -14.62 23.33
C LYS A 413 -26.59 -16.12 23.55
N ALA A 414 -26.99 -16.69 24.68
CA ALA A 414 -26.77 -18.11 24.96
C ALA A 414 -27.64 -18.99 24.06
N LYS A 415 -28.88 -18.59 23.83
CA LYS A 415 -29.81 -19.24 22.89
C LYS A 415 -29.34 -19.14 21.44
N LEU A 416 -28.83 -17.98 21.02
CA LEU A 416 -28.23 -17.82 19.69
C LEU A 416 -27.02 -18.76 19.51
N THR A 417 -26.16 -18.84 20.52
CA THR A 417 -24.99 -19.74 20.50
C THR A 417 -25.42 -21.21 20.40
N LEU A 418 -26.46 -21.59 21.14
CA LEU A 418 -27.03 -22.94 21.08
C LEU A 418 -27.60 -23.26 19.70
N LEU A 419 -28.38 -22.35 19.11
CA LEU A 419 -28.92 -22.53 17.76
C LEU A 419 -27.80 -22.69 16.73
N ASN A 420 -26.77 -21.83 16.79
CA ASN A 420 -25.62 -21.89 15.89
C ASN A 420 -24.88 -23.23 16.02
N ARG A 421 -24.71 -23.76 17.24
CA ARG A 421 -24.07 -25.07 17.48
C ARG A 421 -24.84 -26.23 16.84
N ILE A 422 -26.18 -26.14 16.78
CA ILE A 422 -27.04 -27.15 16.15
C ILE A 422 -27.00 -27.02 14.63
N VAL A 423 -27.12 -25.78 14.12
CA VAL A 423 -27.36 -25.53 12.70
C VAL A 423 -26.07 -25.49 11.88
N TRP A 424 -24.98 -24.92 12.39
CA TRP A 424 -23.75 -24.73 11.60
C TRP A 424 -23.11 -26.03 11.09
N PRO A 425 -23.01 -27.11 11.89
CA PRO A 425 -22.49 -28.38 11.39
C PRO A 425 -23.33 -28.96 10.24
N GLU A 426 -24.65 -28.81 10.31
CA GLU A 426 -25.58 -29.28 9.28
C GLU A 426 -25.45 -28.47 7.98
N ILE A 427 -25.25 -27.14 8.08
CA ILE A 427 -24.96 -26.30 6.91
C ILE A 427 -23.67 -26.73 6.23
N LEU A 428 -22.60 -26.95 7.01
CA LEU A 428 -21.31 -27.33 6.47
C LEU A 428 -21.38 -28.70 5.76
N LEU A 429 -22.10 -29.66 6.34
CA LEU A 429 -22.32 -30.97 5.73
C LEU A 429 -23.05 -30.85 4.38
N GLN A 430 -24.10 -30.05 4.31
CA GLN A 430 -24.81 -29.81 3.04
C GLN A 430 -23.95 -29.06 2.03
N ALA A 431 -23.15 -28.10 2.47
CA ALA A 431 -22.21 -27.40 1.59
C ALA A 431 -21.19 -28.37 1.00
N GLN A 432 -20.64 -29.31 1.79
CA GLN A 432 -19.72 -30.33 1.29
C GLN A 432 -20.38 -31.25 0.26
N ALA A 433 -21.64 -31.64 0.46
CA ALA A 433 -22.40 -32.41 -0.52
C ALA A 433 -22.61 -31.63 -1.84
N GLU A 434 -22.94 -30.34 -1.76
CA GLU A 434 -23.06 -29.47 -2.95
C GLU A 434 -21.72 -29.31 -3.67
N ILE A 435 -20.61 -29.17 -2.94
CA ILE A 435 -19.27 -29.10 -3.52
C ILE A 435 -18.95 -30.40 -4.28
N ALA A 436 -19.25 -31.56 -3.70
CA ALA A 436 -19.06 -32.86 -4.35
C ALA A 436 -19.91 -32.99 -5.62
N ARG A 437 -21.18 -32.56 -5.58
CA ARG A 437 -22.05 -32.53 -6.77
C ARG A 437 -21.47 -31.64 -7.88
N TYR A 438 -20.99 -30.44 -7.53
CA TYR A 438 -20.34 -29.56 -8.52
C TYR A 438 -19.03 -30.12 -9.07
N ALA A 439 -18.31 -30.92 -8.28
CA ALA A 439 -17.14 -31.65 -8.76
C ALA A 439 -17.51 -32.63 -9.88
N GLU A 440 -18.60 -33.40 -9.69
CA GLU A 440 -19.14 -34.33 -10.70
C GLU A 440 -19.61 -33.61 -11.97
N GLU A 441 -20.12 -32.38 -11.82
CA GLU A 441 -20.52 -31.51 -12.94
C GLU A 441 -19.34 -30.82 -13.64
N GLY A 442 -18.11 -31.04 -13.17
CA GLY A 442 -16.89 -30.54 -13.80
C GLY A 442 -16.54 -29.09 -13.47
N PHE A 443 -17.15 -28.50 -12.44
CA PHE A 443 -16.75 -27.18 -11.96
C PHE A 443 -15.33 -27.22 -11.39
N LYS A 444 -14.52 -26.22 -11.75
CA LYS A 444 -13.15 -26.08 -11.23
C LYS A 444 -13.08 -25.24 -9.97
N VAL A 445 -14.04 -24.34 -9.78
CA VAL A 445 -14.07 -23.38 -8.65
C VAL A 445 -15.48 -23.32 -8.07
N CYS A 446 -15.57 -23.44 -6.75
CA CYS A 446 -16.78 -23.29 -5.95
C CYS A 446 -16.63 -22.13 -4.97
N ILE A 447 -17.63 -21.25 -4.91
CA ILE A 447 -17.73 -20.16 -3.93
C ILE A 447 -18.67 -20.60 -2.82
N LEU A 448 -18.14 -20.72 -1.60
CA LEU A 448 -18.91 -20.89 -0.38
C LEU A 448 -19.30 -19.51 0.16
N ASP A 449 -20.52 -19.08 -0.15
CA ASP A 449 -21.05 -17.76 0.22
C ASP A 449 -21.62 -17.76 1.64
N ALA A 450 -20.86 -17.25 2.61
CA ALA A 450 -21.20 -17.29 4.03
C ALA A 450 -20.87 -15.98 4.77
N ALA A 451 -21.90 -15.31 5.31
CA ALA A 451 -21.71 -14.11 6.13
C ALA A 451 -20.93 -14.39 7.43
N VAL A 452 -21.12 -15.58 8.01
CA VAL A 452 -20.51 -16.02 9.28
C VAL A 452 -19.31 -16.96 9.08
N LEU A 453 -18.67 -16.93 7.90
CA LEU A 453 -17.60 -17.87 7.51
C LEU A 453 -16.50 -17.98 8.59
N LEU A 454 -16.02 -16.83 9.08
CA LEU A 454 -14.91 -16.74 10.02
C LEU A 454 -15.35 -17.01 11.46
N GLU A 455 -16.55 -16.56 11.82
CA GLU A 455 -17.17 -16.77 13.11
C GLU A 455 -17.49 -18.25 13.35
N ALA A 456 -17.90 -18.96 12.29
CA ALA A 456 -18.21 -20.39 12.31
C ALA A 456 -16.98 -21.29 12.11
N GLY A 457 -15.80 -20.72 11.81
CA GLY A 457 -14.56 -21.47 11.56
C GLY A 457 -14.59 -22.29 10.26
N TRP A 458 -15.45 -21.91 9.30
CA TRP A 458 -15.61 -22.59 8.02
C TRP A 458 -14.51 -22.23 7.01
N ASP A 459 -13.70 -21.20 7.28
CA ASP A 459 -12.46 -20.89 6.56
C ASP A 459 -11.50 -22.08 6.49
N LYS A 460 -11.54 -22.97 7.50
CA LYS A 460 -10.75 -24.21 7.51
C LYS A 460 -11.17 -25.18 6.42
N ALA A 461 -12.43 -25.14 5.99
CA ALA A 461 -12.99 -25.96 4.92
C ALA A 461 -12.84 -25.32 3.53
N THR A 462 -12.18 -24.16 3.40
CA THR A 462 -11.96 -23.46 2.12
C THR A 462 -10.47 -23.37 1.80
N ASP A 463 -10.09 -23.32 0.52
CA ASP A 463 -8.70 -23.14 0.09
C ASP A 463 -8.23 -21.68 0.24
N GLU A 464 -9.09 -20.72 -0.09
CA GLU A 464 -8.86 -19.28 0.07
C GLU A 464 -10.07 -18.60 0.73
N VAL A 465 -9.82 -17.58 1.55
CA VAL A 465 -10.84 -16.68 2.09
C VAL A 465 -10.85 -15.38 1.30
N TRP A 466 -11.98 -15.04 0.71
CA TRP A 466 -12.21 -13.77 0.04
C TRP A 466 -13.19 -12.93 0.86
N VAL A 467 -12.89 -11.65 1.03
CA VAL A 467 -13.70 -10.73 1.82
C VAL A 467 -14.23 -9.60 0.96
N THR A 468 -15.54 -9.36 1.03
CA THR A 468 -16.15 -8.12 0.56
C THR A 468 -16.38 -7.16 1.71
N PHE A 469 -16.06 -5.88 1.53
CA PHE A 469 -16.32 -4.85 2.54
C PHE A 469 -16.64 -3.50 1.91
N VAL A 470 -17.18 -2.61 2.75
CA VAL A 470 -17.30 -1.17 2.53
C VAL A 470 -17.06 -0.46 3.87
N PRO A 471 -16.67 0.82 3.88
CA PRO A 471 -16.61 1.63 5.09
C PRO A 471 -17.91 1.58 5.89
N GLU A 472 -17.82 1.67 7.22
CA GLU A 472 -18.99 1.54 8.11
C GLU A 472 -20.09 2.56 7.81
N ASN A 473 -19.73 3.81 7.51
CA ASN A 473 -20.69 4.86 7.13
C ASN A 473 -21.45 4.50 5.85
N GLU A 474 -20.79 3.86 4.88
CA GLU A 474 -21.44 3.38 3.66
C GLU A 474 -22.35 2.18 3.95
N ALA A 475 -21.91 1.25 4.80
CA ALA A 475 -22.75 0.15 5.24
C ALA A 475 -24.03 0.64 5.92
N VAL A 476 -23.94 1.66 6.79
CA VAL A 476 -25.10 2.31 7.41
C VAL A 476 -26.05 2.86 6.34
N THR A 477 -25.54 3.68 5.40
CA THR A 477 -26.35 4.25 4.30
C THR A 477 -27.11 3.17 3.50
N ARG A 478 -26.44 2.06 3.19
CA ARG A 478 -27.04 0.92 2.48
C ARG A 478 -28.09 0.19 3.30
N ILE A 479 -27.88 0.04 4.60
CA ILE A 479 -28.85 -0.61 5.50
C ILE A 479 -30.10 0.26 5.63
N LEU A 480 -29.95 1.56 5.83
CA LEU A 480 -31.07 2.50 5.95
C LEU A 480 -31.95 2.49 4.69
N SER A 481 -31.32 2.58 3.52
CA SER A 481 -32.03 2.58 2.23
C SER A 481 -32.73 1.26 1.92
N ARG A 482 -32.14 0.12 2.30
CA ARG A 482 -32.69 -1.22 2.00
C ARG A 482 -33.72 -1.70 3.03
N ASP A 483 -33.45 -1.48 4.32
CA ASP A 483 -34.19 -2.12 5.42
C ASP A 483 -35.18 -1.16 6.12
N GLY A 484 -35.07 0.16 5.91
CA GLY A 484 -35.97 1.16 6.51
C GLY A 484 -35.89 1.24 8.04
N ILE A 485 -34.75 0.86 8.63
CA ILE A 485 -34.52 0.84 10.08
C ILE A 485 -33.85 2.15 10.56
N SER A 486 -33.71 2.34 11.88
CA SER A 486 -32.97 3.49 12.42
C SER A 486 -31.45 3.34 12.27
N GLU A 487 -30.72 4.45 12.28
CA GLU A 487 -29.25 4.47 12.24
C GLU A 487 -28.64 3.70 13.43
N GLU A 488 -29.21 3.87 14.63
CA GLU A 488 -28.80 3.13 15.83
C GLU A 488 -28.96 1.62 15.64
N GLN A 489 -30.07 1.17 15.06
CA GLN A 489 -30.29 -0.25 14.76
C GLN A 489 -29.31 -0.77 13.71
N ALA A 490 -28.99 0.04 12.69
CA ALA A 490 -27.99 -0.31 11.67
C ALA A 490 -26.60 -0.47 12.28
N LEU A 491 -26.17 0.49 13.10
CA LEU A 491 -24.90 0.45 13.81
C LEU A 491 -24.80 -0.75 14.76
N ASN A 492 -25.86 -1.07 15.49
CA ASN A 492 -25.91 -2.24 16.37
C ASN A 492 -25.72 -3.55 15.58
N ARG A 493 -26.33 -3.66 14.38
CA ARG A 493 -26.13 -4.82 13.50
C ARG A 493 -24.70 -4.93 12.98
N ILE A 494 -24.07 -3.81 12.62
CA ILE A 494 -22.67 -3.78 12.17
C ILE A 494 -21.76 -4.21 13.34
N LYS A 495 -21.91 -3.58 14.51
CA LYS A 495 -21.07 -3.83 15.69
C LYS A 495 -21.24 -5.22 16.31
N SER A 496 -22.36 -5.92 16.04
CA SER A 496 -22.55 -7.30 16.49
C SER A 496 -21.73 -8.34 15.71
N GLN A 497 -21.15 -7.94 14.58
CA GLN A 497 -20.30 -8.77 13.74
C GLN A 497 -18.82 -8.45 14.02
N ILE A 498 -17.91 -9.35 13.62
CA ILE A 498 -16.48 -9.02 13.61
C ILE A 498 -16.22 -7.79 12.73
N SER A 499 -15.12 -7.05 12.98
CA SER A 499 -14.85 -5.81 12.22
C SER A 499 -14.35 -6.08 10.80
N ASN A 500 -14.32 -5.04 9.94
CA ASN A 500 -13.70 -5.18 8.61
C ASN A 500 -12.20 -5.49 8.73
N GLU A 501 -11.49 -4.85 9.67
CA GLU A 501 -10.07 -5.09 9.93
C GLU A 501 -9.82 -6.57 10.28
N GLU A 502 -10.66 -7.15 11.16
CA GLU A 502 -10.54 -8.56 11.52
C GLU A 502 -10.78 -9.50 10.33
N ARG A 503 -11.72 -9.16 9.44
CA ARG A 503 -11.97 -9.92 8.21
C ARG A 503 -10.79 -9.84 7.24
N VAL A 504 -10.36 -8.62 6.92
CA VAL A 504 -9.26 -8.38 5.97
C VAL A 504 -7.96 -9.02 6.45
N LYS A 505 -7.69 -8.98 7.76
CA LYS A 505 -6.53 -9.66 8.37
C LYS A 505 -6.54 -11.18 8.19
N LYS A 506 -7.69 -11.81 7.93
CA LYS A 506 -7.80 -13.26 7.65
C LYS A 506 -8.03 -13.56 6.18
N ALA A 507 -8.08 -12.55 5.32
CA ALA A 507 -8.41 -12.70 3.91
C ALA A 507 -7.16 -13.00 3.08
N ASN A 508 -7.30 -13.92 2.12
CA ASN A 508 -6.36 -14.07 1.02
C ASN A 508 -6.58 -12.97 -0.02
N VAL A 509 -7.84 -12.58 -0.27
CA VAL A 509 -8.20 -11.50 -1.21
C VAL A 509 -9.26 -10.61 -0.59
N ALA A 510 -9.10 -9.29 -0.73
CA ALA A 510 -10.11 -8.31 -0.33
C ALA A 510 -10.68 -7.57 -1.55
N ILE A 511 -12.00 -7.36 -1.54
CA ILE A 511 -12.77 -6.66 -2.57
C ILE A 511 -13.60 -5.57 -1.88
N CYS A 512 -13.45 -4.32 -2.33
CA CYS A 512 -14.21 -3.20 -1.81
C CYS A 512 -15.29 -2.80 -2.82
N THR A 513 -16.56 -2.80 -2.39
CA THR A 513 -17.70 -2.46 -3.26
C THR A 513 -18.17 -1.03 -3.07
N LEU A 514 -17.30 -0.14 -2.57
CA LEU A 514 -17.62 1.25 -2.24
C LEU A 514 -17.94 2.08 -3.50
N TRP A 515 -17.16 1.89 -4.55
CA TRP A 515 -17.24 2.66 -5.80
C TRP A 515 -18.24 2.08 -6.79
N GLU A 516 -18.26 2.64 -7.98
CA GLU A 516 -19.11 2.24 -9.09
C GLU A 516 -18.99 0.74 -9.42
N PRO A 517 -20.06 0.10 -9.93
CA PRO A 517 -20.09 -1.32 -10.25
C PRO A 517 -18.92 -1.81 -11.12
N GLU A 518 -18.41 -0.96 -12.02
CA GLU A 518 -17.29 -1.24 -12.91
C GLU A 518 -15.98 -1.40 -12.14
N PHE A 519 -15.75 -0.58 -11.12
CA PHE A 519 -14.55 -0.68 -10.28
C PHE A 519 -14.55 -1.98 -9.46
N THR A 520 -15.73 -2.43 -9.03
CA THR A 520 -15.88 -3.75 -8.39
C THR A 520 -15.61 -4.87 -9.41
N GLN A 521 -16.06 -4.72 -10.65
CA GLN A 521 -15.82 -5.70 -11.71
C GLN A 521 -14.31 -5.90 -11.96
N GLU A 522 -13.55 -4.82 -12.07
CA GLU A 522 -12.10 -4.86 -12.29
C GLU A 522 -11.36 -5.61 -11.16
N GLN A 523 -11.76 -5.40 -9.91
CA GLN A 523 -11.22 -6.13 -8.76
C GLN A 523 -11.52 -7.62 -8.83
N VAL A 524 -12.77 -7.99 -9.16
CA VAL A 524 -13.20 -9.39 -9.28
C VAL A 524 -12.48 -10.10 -10.42
N GLU A 525 -12.37 -9.47 -11.59
CA GLU A 525 -11.67 -10.02 -12.74
C GLU A 525 -10.17 -10.20 -12.49
N ARG A 526 -9.55 -9.23 -11.79
CA ARG A 526 -8.15 -9.32 -11.36
C ARG A 526 -7.95 -10.52 -10.43
N ALA A 527 -8.81 -10.66 -9.42
CA ALA A 527 -8.74 -11.76 -8.47
C ALA A 527 -8.95 -13.11 -9.17
N TRP A 528 -9.94 -13.18 -10.07
CA TRP A 528 -10.26 -14.38 -10.84
C TRP A 528 -9.12 -14.80 -11.77
N ARG A 529 -8.56 -13.88 -12.57
CA ARG A 529 -7.43 -14.18 -13.46
C ARG A 529 -6.26 -14.74 -12.67
N SER A 530 -5.92 -14.06 -11.56
CA SER A 530 -4.83 -14.45 -10.70
C SER A 530 -5.08 -15.81 -10.03
N LEU A 531 -6.33 -16.14 -9.67
CA LEU A 531 -6.72 -17.47 -9.18
C LEU A 531 -6.51 -18.54 -10.25
N ILE A 532 -7.04 -18.34 -11.46
CA ILE A 532 -6.95 -19.34 -12.55
C ILE A 532 -5.50 -19.64 -12.92
N GLU A 533 -4.60 -18.67 -12.86
CA GLU A 533 -3.16 -18.88 -13.09
C GLU A 533 -2.49 -19.74 -11.99
N ARG A 534 -3.05 -19.78 -10.78
CA ARG A 534 -2.50 -20.50 -9.63
C ARG A 534 -2.98 -21.95 -9.50
N ILE A 535 -4.10 -22.32 -10.12
CA ILE A 535 -4.82 -23.59 -9.83
C ILE A 535 -4.70 -24.65 -10.91
#